data_AF-A0A7V8CQE8-F1
#
_entry.id   AF-A0A7V8CQE8-F1
#
_cell.length_a   1.000
_cell.length_b   1.000
_cell.length_c   1.000
_cell.angle_alpha   90.00
_cell.angle_beta   90.00
_cell.angle_gamma   90.00
#
_symmetry.space_group_name_H-M   'P 1'
#
loop_
_entity.id
_entity.type
_entity.pdbx_description
1 polymer ?
#
loop_
_entity_poly.entity_id
_entity_poly.type
_entity_poly.pdbx_seq_one_letter_code
_entity_poly.pdbx_strand_id
1 'polypeptide(L)'
;MKTTPTPRPQSPQTPARLTKSDFVTALRKLLQEAEKAGKTSVDVRAAALHTDVGIYPARGHSMPTCCTVMYEEMKPGDEILVTPPGGKGPSLLVQYKLPR
;
A
#
# COMPACT_ATOMS: atom_id res chain seq x y z
N MET A 1 0.91 -32.54 -32.80
CA MET A 1 0.26 -31.24 -33.07
C MET A 1 -0.24 -30.69 -31.74
N LYS A 2 0.07 -29.43 -31.44
CA LYS A 2 -0.05 -28.81 -30.11
C LYS A 2 -1.51 -28.45 -29.80
N THR A 3 -2.07 -28.93 -28.70
CA THR A 3 -3.36 -28.44 -28.18
C THR A 3 -3.09 -27.45 -27.05
N THR A 4 -3.28 -26.18 -27.38
CA THR A 4 -3.21 -25.04 -26.46
C THR A 4 -4.40 -25.09 -25.48
N PRO A 5 -4.21 -24.94 -24.17
CA PRO A 5 -5.32 -24.69 -23.27
C PRO A 5 -5.72 -23.21 -23.33
N THR A 6 -6.93 -22.96 -23.83
CA THR A 6 -7.63 -21.68 -23.84
C THR A 6 -7.80 -21.14 -22.41
N PRO A 7 -7.52 -19.85 -22.11
CA PRO A 7 -7.78 -19.30 -20.79
C PRO A 7 -9.30 -19.16 -20.53
N ARG A 8 -9.70 -19.53 -19.31
CA ARG A 8 -11.09 -19.48 -18.81
C ARG A 8 -11.63 -18.04 -18.76
N PRO A 9 -12.94 -17.84 -19.00
CA PRO A 9 -13.55 -16.51 -18.94
C PRO A 9 -13.50 -15.95 -17.52
N GLN A 10 -13.03 -14.72 -17.36
CA GLN A 10 -12.99 -14.00 -16.09
C GLN A 10 -14.41 -13.56 -15.70
N SER A 11 -14.81 -13.94 -14.49
CA SER A 11 -16.11 -13.69 -13.84
C SER A 11 -16.50 -12.20 -13.76
N PRO A 12 -17.81 -11.88 -13.67
CA PRO A 12 -18.33 -10.52 -13.78
C PRO A 12 -17.93 -9.64 -12.59
N GLN A 13 -17.49 -8.42 -12.90
CA GLN A 13 -16.90 -7.47 -11.96
C GLN A 13 -17.95 -6.91 -11.00
N THR A 14 -17.92 -7.38 -9.75
CA THR A 14 -18.46 -6.65 -8.59
C THR A 14 -17.54 -5.46 -8.33
N PRO A 15 -18.03 -4.25 -7.98
CA PRO A 15 -17.16 -3.08 -7.97
C PRO A 15 -16.09 -3.25 -6.87
N ALA A 16 -14.82 -3.25 -7.29
CA ALA A 16 -13.72 -3.89 -6.59
C ALA A 16 -13.32 -3.11 -5.32
N ARG A 17 -13.26 -3.83 -4.20
CA ARG A 17 -12.65 -3.37 -2.94
C ARG A 17 -11.16 -3.07 -3.17
N LEU A 18 -10.66 -1.98 -2.59
CA LEU A 18 -9.21 -1.68 -2.56
C LEU A 18 -8.41 -2.91 -2.11
N THR A 19 -7.48 -3.33 -2.95
CA THR A 19 -6.67 -4.53 -2.80
C THR A 19 -5.30 -4.21 -2.21
N LYS A 20 -4.59 -5.25 -1.77
CA LYS A 20 -3.19 -5.13 -1.32
C LYS A 20 -2.30 -4.48 -2.40
N SER A 21 -2.50 -4.86 -3.66
CA SER A 21 -1.70 -4.37 -4.79
C SER A 21 -1.87 -2.86 -5.03
N ASP A 22 -3.07 -2.32 -4.78
CA ASP A 22 -3.33 -0.89 -4.92
C ASP A 22 -2.49 -0.10 -3.90
N PHE A 23 -2.47 -0.55 -2.64
CA PHE A 23 -1.65 0.05 -1.59
C PHE A 23 -0.15 -0.10 -1.84
N VAL A 24 0.30 -1.27 -2.32
CA VAL A 24 1.73 -1.48 -2.66
C VAL A 24 2.16 -0.52 -3.76
N THR A 25 1.35 -0.38 -4.80
CA THR A 25 1.64 0.51 -5.93
C THR A 25 1.73 1.96 -5.47
N ALA A 26 0.76 2.43 -4.69
CA ALA A 26 0.74 3.81 -4.20
C ALA A 26 1.90 4.09 -3.22
N LEU A 27 2.17 3.18 -2.28
CA LEU A 27 3.28 3.34 -1.34
C LEU A 27 4.61 3.43 -2.11
N ARG A 28 4.88 2.51 -3.03
CA ARG A 28 6.13 2.53 -3.82
C ARG A 28 6.26 3.79 -4.67
N LYS A 29 5.16 4.28 -5.25
CA LYS A 29 5.15 5.54 -6.00
C LYS A 29 5.56 6.71 -5.10
N LEU A 30 4.99 6.83 -3.89
CA LEU A 30 5.36 7.86 -2.92
C LEU A 30 6.85 7.78 -2.53
N LEU A 31 7.38 6.57 -2.30
CA LEU A 31 8.79 6.37 -1.97
C LEU A 31 9.70 6.78 -3.13
N GLN A 32 9.37 6.38 -4.37
CA GLN A 32 10.12 6.74 -5.57
C GLN A 32 10.11 8.25 -5.84
N GLU A 33 8.99 8.92 -5.62
CA GLU A 33 8.89 10.38 -5.77
C GLU A 33 9.74 11.10 -4.71
N ALA A 34 9.73 10.62 -3.47
CA ALA A 34 10.58 11.15 -2.41
C ALA A 34 12.07 10.93 -2.70
N GLU A 35 12.44 9.77 -3.25
CA GLU A 35 13.82 9.46 -3.65
C GLU A 35 14.28 10.35 -4.80
N LYS A 36 13.45 10.53 -5.84
CA LYS A 36 13.73 11.45 -6.95
C LYS A 36 13.88 12.91 -6.50
N ALA A 37 13.18 13.29 -5.43
CA ALA A 37 13.32 14.59 -4.80
C ALA A 37 14.58 14.73 -3.92
N GLY A 38 15.43 13.69 -3.83
CA GLY A 38 16.67 13.70 -3.05
C GLY A 38 16.45 13.61 -1.54
N LYS A 39 15.29 13.13 -1.08
CA LYS A 39 15.03 12.94 0.35
C LYS A 39 15.77 11.71 0.86
N THR A 40 16.28 11.78 2.09
CA THR A 40 16.90 10.66 2.81
C THR A 40 15.89 9.78 3.54
N SER A 41 14.68 10.30 3.78
CA SER A 41 13.58 9.57 4.38
C SER A 41 12.23 10.20 4.04
N VAL A 42 11.16 9.44 4.21
CA VAL A 42 9.79 9.91 4.06
C VAL A 42 8.88 9.27 5.09
N ASP A 43 8.09 10.12 5.75
CA ASP A 43 7.11 9.71 6.74
C ASP A 43 5.77 9.46 6.05
N VAL A 44 5.26 8.24 6.14
CA VAL A 44 3.99 7.84 5.52
C VAL A 44 3.01 7.46 6.61
N ARG A 45 1.87 8.16 6.66
CA ARG A 45 0.76 7.86 7.57
C ARG A 45 -0.27 6.97 6.89
N ALA A 46 -0.74 5.93 7.57
CA ALA A 46 -1.72 4.99 7.04
C ALA A 46 -3.03 5.67 6.60
N ALA A 47 -3.51 6.66 7.35
CA ALA A 47 -4.66 7.46 6.94
C ALA A 47 -4.44 8.17 5.59
N ALA A 48 -3.26 8.79 5.40
CA ALA A 48 -2.95 9.52 4.18
C ALA A 48 -2.82 8.58 2.99
N LEU A 49 -2.09 7.47 3.14
CA LEU A 49 -1.95 6.45 2.09
C LEU A 49 -3.33 5.86 1.73
N HIS A 50 -4.17 5.58 2.72
CA HIS A 50 -5.51 5.04 2.47
C HIS A 50 -6.42 6.04 1.75
N THR A 51 -6.33 7.32 2.08
CA THR A 51 -7.08 8.38 1.39
C THR A 51 -6.56 8.60 -0.03
N ASP A 52 -5.26 8.56 -0.26
CA ASP A 52 -4.64 8.76 -1.58
C ASP A 52 -5.04 7.65 -2.58
N VAL A 53 -5.11 6.41 -2.09
CA VAL A 53 -5.61 5.27 -2.87
C VAL A 53 -7.14 5.30 -3.01
N GLY A 54 -7.84 5.93 -2.09
CA GLY A 54 -9.28 5.81 -1.92
C GLY A 54 -10.12 6.76 -2.76
N ILE A 55 -10.34 6.44 -4.04
CA ILE A 55 -11.56 6.84 -4.78
C ILE A 55 -12.11 5.68 -5.63
N TYR A 56 -13.39 5.40 -5.36
CA TYR A 56 -14.42 4.59 -6.02
C TYR A 56 -14.27 3.07 -6.33
N PRO A 57 -15.21 2.24 -5.79
CA PRO A 57 -16.01 2.49 -4.59
C PRO A 57 -15.15 2.21 -3.36
N ALA A 58 -14.75 3.28 -2.66
CA ALA A 58 -14.03 3.20 -1.40
C ALA A 58 -14.93 3.61 -0.22
N ARG A 59 -15.67 2.63 0.31
CA ARG A 59 -16.10 2.56 1.72
C ARG A 59 -15.92 1.11 2.14
N GLY A 60 -14.81 0.80 2.80
CA GLY A 60 -14.50 -0.57 3.18
C GLY A 60 -13.39 -0.65 4.23
N HIS A 61 -13.38 -1.74 4.99
CA HIS A 61 -12.38 -2.07 6.01
C HIS A 61 -11.02 -2.45 5.38
N SER A 62 -10.46 -1.60 4.49
CA SER A 62 -9.14 -1.84 3.87
C SER A 62 -8.00 -1.23 4.67
N MET A 63 -8.30 -0.52 5.78
CA MET A 63 -7.28 0.00 6.70
C MET A 63 -6.33 -1.08 7.25
N PRO A 64 -6.79 -2.27 7.69
CA PRO A 64 -5.86 -3.33 8.12
C PRO A 64 -4.96 -3.81 6.98
N THR A 65 -5.47 -3.86 5.75
CA THR A 65 -4.68 -4.20 4.56
C THR A 65 -3.62 -3.14 4.28
N CYS A 66 -3.99 -1.85 4.32
CA CYS A 66 -3.07 -0.72 4.19
C CYS A 66 -1.93 -0.80 5.22
N CYS A 67 -2.27 -1.00 6.50
CA CYS A 67 -1.26 -1.13 7.55
C CYS A 67 -0.36 -2.34 7.33
N THR A 68 -0.92 -3.47 6.89
CA THR A 68 -0.15 -4.69 6.60
C THR A 68 0.85 -4.45 5.48
N VAL A 69 0.45 -3.78 4.41
CA VAL A 69 1.34 -3.39 3.31
C VAL A 69 2.46 -2.48 3.80
N MET A 70 2.12 -1.49 4.63
CA MET A 70 3.14 -0.60 5.19
C MET A 70 4.20 -1.38 5.97
N TYR A 71 3.79 -2.32 6.83
CA TYR A 71 4.72 -3.17 7.57
C TYR A 71 5.55 -4.10 6.68
N GLU A 72 4.92 -4.75 5.70
CA GLU A 72 5.62 -5.69 4.81
C GLU A 72 6.60 -5.00 3.85
N GLU A 73 6.34 -3.75 3.47
CA GLU A 73 7.24 -2.97 2.62
C GLU A 73 8.38 -2.31 3.40
N MET A 74 8.45 -2.46 4.73
CA MET A 74 9.59 -2.01 5.53
C MET A 74 10.85 -2.81 5.18
N LYS A 75 11.97 -2.10 5.12
CA LYS A 75 13.34 -2.62 4.96
C LYS A 75 14.17 -2.31 6.21
N PRO A 76 15.33 -2.97 6.40
CA PRO A 76 16.25 -2.60 7.47
C PRO A 76 16.60 -1.10 7.40
N GLY A 77 16.43 -0.40 8.53
CA GLY A 77 16.63 1.05 8.64
C GLY A 77 15.34 1.86 8.68
N ASP A 78 14.21 1.29 8.23
CA ASP A 78 12.90 1.93 8.37
C ASP A 78 12.42 1.88 9.84
N GLU A 79 11.69 2.90 10.26
CA GLU A 79 11.31 3.10 11.66
C GLU A 79 9.80 3.32 11.79
N ILE A 80 9.16 2.66 12.75
CA ILE A 80 7.77 2.95 13.09
C ILE A 80 7.76 4.09 14.11
N LEU A 81 7.31 5.27 13.70
CA LEU A 81 7.27 6.46 14.56
C LEU A 81 6.05 6.46 15.48
N VAL A 82 4.90 5.98 14.99
CA VAL A 82 3.65 5.93 15.75
C VAL A 82 2.92 4.63 15.43
N THR A 83 2.56 3.89 16.47
CA THR A 83 1.77 2.66 16.35
C THR A 83 0.45 2.82 17.13
N PRO A 84 -0.72 2.54 16.53
CA PRO A 84 -1.98 2.51 17.27
C PRO A 84 -1.99 1.42 18.36
N PRO A 85 -2.81 1.52 19.42
CA PRO A 85 -2.88 0.53 20.50
C PRO A 85 -3.16 -0.91 20.03
N GLY A 86 -3.82 -1.08 18.88
CA GLY A 86 -4.10 -2.38 18.25
C GLY A 86 -3.15 -2.76 17.11
N GLY A 87 -2.04 -2.04 16.91
CA GLY A 87 -1.04 -2.31 15.87
C GLY A 87 -1.47 -1.94 14.44
N LYS A 88 -2.75 -1.99 14.10
CA LYS A 88 -3.26 -1.58 12.77
C LYS A 88 -4.32 -0.50 12.93
N GLY A 89 -4.16 0.61 12.22
CA GLY A 89 -5.08 1.73 12.29
C GLY A 89 -4.57 2.98 11.55
N PRO A 90 -5.44 3.99 11.37
CA PRO A 90 -5.15 5.19 10.58
C PRO A 90 -4.00 6.03 11.14
N SER A 91 -3.72 5.94 12.45
CA SER A 91 -2.63 6.68 13.11
C SER A 91 -1.25 6.04 12.94
N LEU A 92 -1.14 4.86 12.31
CA LEU A 92 0.15 4.24 12.01
C LEU A 92 0.99 5.21 11.15
N LEU A 93 2.21 5.48 11.62
CA LEU A 93 3.19 6.32 10.94
C LEU A 93 4.50 5.56 10.84
N VAL A 94 4.97 5.35 9.62
CA VAL A 94 6.24 4.70 9.34
C VAL A 94 7.14 5.69 8.60
N GLN A 95 8.37 5.84 9.07
CA GLN A 95 9.44 6.54 8.38
C GLN A 95 10.23 5.53 7.55
N TYR A 96 10.17 5.69 6.23
CA TYR A 96 10.97 4.90 5.29
C TYR A 96 12.26 5.64 4.97
N LYS A 97 13.41 4.95 5.06
CA LYS A 97 14.71 5.47 4.62
C LYS A 97 14.88 5.28 3.12
N LEU A 98 15.59 6.22 2.51
CA LEU A 98 15.88 6.30 1.08
C LEU A 98 17.38 6.59 0.91
N PRO A 99 18.01 6.21 -0.22
CA PRO A 99 17.44 5.46 -1.35
C PRO A 99 17.31 3.94 -1.05
N ARG A 100 16.41 3.24 -1.76
CA ARG A 100 16.11 1.82 -1.48
C ARG A 100 15.83 0.91 -2.66
#